data_AF-A0A6G0LVS9-F1
#
_entry.id   AF-A0A6G0LVS9-F1
#
_cell.length_a   1.000
_cell.length_b   1.000
_cell.length_c   1.000
_cell.angle_alpha   90.00
_cell.angle_beta   90.00
_cell.angle_gamma   90.00
#
_symmetry.space_group_name_H-M   'P 1'
#
loop_
_entity.id
_entity.type
_entity.pdbx_description
1 polymer ?
#
loop_
_entity_poly.entity_id
_entity_poly.type
_entity_poly.pdbx_seq_one_letter_code
_entity_poly.pdbx_strand_id
1 'polypeptide(L)'
;MKFVVVALLLLHINAAAFPTDQLAGGRSQVSLDADNQAQQLQVESVDSEPVRGISLVYPTDGAVEMSPVVFKVQIHVQPGREKLFNAQYANASFCVEVNAVTIFCSKLSERALEFHYIGHCTARVYLKRPGIDEDEVKSVSDPVSFTLMSKAELIAHVSRKIDKDHEKHRIGYEMSLVDWAKLQQRRPDRDVLQRLERDGPRIGDRTLRVNETTDVLLVVGVRTAVVSHFPFRQAIRETWANQTLMPQGVKVVFLGCRPTVGSPSLEEAELRTTWEAIELEKQVYGDLLTDELDCDDAYLHLADKTKEFLHFAATQYSKAQYVMVADDDIYLRLDKIVEWLKQLGPQERFYAGHVREIENARKTPPTRIPESPHYLTKEQYPLSELPPFALGANFFLSMDNVQFVSKNRRRLQDLGGMDDISVALWMLTRQVHPTHRIGLQHLRSGPCKNDLITLSDLSASAIRIVHTNVLTQRDFCHGFDRYVWMGRNAGEPTRGSSWPLVFPREDLQLDISFSKLESAREFHFTTTISSPTHAGIKVQYLPHSEQFFRRLCAQSRLNFPGFVRSCEEIVAKVCLNLQTLYMYDSVAGASESRALGWGHIIQYLHCNESNS
;
A
#
# COMPACT_ATOMS: atom_id res chain seq x y z
N MET A 1 4.75 -41.83 -8.03
CA MET A 1 3.99 -41.52 -6.79
C MET A 1 4.96 -41.44 -5.62
N LYS A 2 5.32 -40.24 -5.17
CA LYS A 2 5.99 -40.00 -3.89
C LYS A 2 5.16 -38.94 -3.17
N PHE A 3 4.67 -39.30 -1.98
CA PHE A 3 3.78 -38.50 -1.16
C PHE A 3 4.52 -37.25 -0.67
N VAL A 4 3.98 -36.08 -0.97
CA VAL A 4 4.39 -34.79 -0.39
C VAL A 4 3.52 -34.59 0.85
N VAL A 5 4.13 -34.71 2.03
CA VAL A 5 3.48 -34.41 3.31
C VAL A 5 3.95 -33.02 3.76
N VAL A 6 2.97 -32.17 4.03
CA VAL A 6 3.10 -30.78 4.51
C VAL A 6 3.68 -30.79 5.93
N ALA A 7 4.95 -30.42 6.07
CA ALA A 7 5.54 -29.98 7.33
C ALA A 7 5.93 -28.50 7.19
N LEU A 8 5.30 -27.61 7.96
CA LEU A 8 5.62 -26.18 8.05
C LEU A 8 6.98 -25.99 8.75
N LEU A 9 8.05 -26.32 8.03
CA LEU A 9 9.44 -26.03 8.37
C LEU A 9 9.88 -24.89 7.43
N LEU A 10 9.93 -23.67 7.96
CA LEU A 10 10.60 -22.53 7.34
C LEU A 10 12.11 -22.83 7.32
N LEU A 11 12.57 -23.47 6.24
CA LEU A 11 14.00 -23.57 5.94
C LEU A 11 14.42 -22.25 5.31
N HIS A 12 14.90 -21.30 6.11
CA HIS A 12 15.69 -20.20 5.60
C HIS A 12 17.08 -20.75 5.25
N ILE A 13 17.34 -20.97 3.96
CA ILE A 13 18.69 -21.20 3.45
C ILE A 13 19.25 -19.82 3.09
N ASN A 14 20.19 -19.32 3.89
CA ASN A 14 21.04 -18.21 3.47
C ASN A 14 21.99 -18.71 2.37
N ALA A 15 21.57 -18.62 1.11
CA ALA A 15 22.48 -18.69 -0.01
C ALA A 15 23.12 -17.30 -0.19
N ALA A 16 24.38 -17.18 0.20
CA ALA A 16 25.21 -16.05 -0.17
C ALA A 16 25.22 -15.93 -1.70
N ALA A 17 24.85 -14.74 -2.19
CA ALA A 17 24.96 -14.38 -3.60
C ALA A 17 26.43 -14.47 -4.03
N PHE A 18 26.72 -15.24 -5.07
CA PHE A 18 27.97 -15.11 -5.80
C PHE A 18 27.77 -14.15 -6.99
N PRO A 19 28.74 -13.25 -7.25
CA PRO A 19 28.68 -12.35 -8.39
C PRO A 19 28.95 -13.12 -9.68
N THR A 20 28.09 -12.93 -10.67
CA THR A 20 28.35 -13.31 -12.05
C THR A 20 29.12 -12.18 -12.73
N ASP A 21 30.39 -12.41 -13.06
CA ASP A 21 31.07 -11.66 -14.11
C ASP A 21 32.01 -12.55 -14.96
N GLN A 22 31.66 -12.57 -16.24
CA GLN A 22 32.43 -12.59 -17.50
C GLN A 22 33.81 -13.27 -17.68
N LEU A 23 33.81 -14.11 -18.74
CA LEU A 23 34.77 -14.19 -19.88
C LEU A 23 36.27 -14.46 -19.64
N ALA A 24 36.77 -15.58 -20.17
CA ALA A 24 37.79 -15.63 -21.25
C ALA A 24 38.24 -17.08 -21.54
N GLY A 25 38.43 -17.39 -22.81
CA GLY A 25 38.84 -18.72 -23.28
C GLY A 25 40.32 -19.05 -23.05
N GLY A 26 40.60 -20.35 -23.04
CA GLY A 26 41.96 -20.89 -23.02
C GLY A 26 41.97 -22.41 -23.19
N ARG A 27 42.37 -22.88 -24.38
CA ARG A 27 42.67 -24.28 -24.69
C ARG A 27 43.83 -24.80 -23.84
N SER A 28 43.72 -26.03 -23.32
CA SER A 28 44.75 -27.09 -23.37
C SER A 28 44.18 -28.35 -22.70
N GLN A 29 43.91 -29.38 -23.50
CA GLN A 29 44.76 -30.55 -23.75
C GLN A 29 44.65 -31.62 -22.66
N VAL A 30 44.02 -32.71 -23.07
CA VAL A 30 44.00 -34.03 -22.46
C VAL A 30 45.43 -34.55 -22.37
N SER A 31 45.84 -35.01 -21.18
CA SER A 31 46.80 -36.11 -21.05
C SER A 31 46.34 -37.00 -19.91
N LEU A 32 46.09 -38.25 -20.29
CA LEU A 32 45.97 -39.40 -19.40
C LEU A 32 47.32 -39.61 -18.73
N ASP A 33 47.35 -39.72 -17.42
CA ASP A 33 48.28 -40.58 -16.72
C ASP A 33 47.57 -41.15 -15.50
N ALA A 34 47.26 -42.44 -15.60
CA ALA A 34 46.87 -43.29 -14.50
C ALA A 34 48.14 -43.73 -13.79
N ASP A 35 48.29 -43.40 -12.50
CA ASP A 35 48.53 -44.40 -11.47
C ASP A 35 48.71 -43.77 -10.08
N ASN A 36 48.19 -44.50 -9.10
CA ASN A 36 48.45 -44.37 -7.67
C ASN A 36 48.03 -43.07 -6.98
N GLN A 37 46.77 -43.04 -6.55
CA GLN A 37 46.49 -42.85 -5.13
C GLN A 37 45.24 -43.64 -4.73
N ALA A 38 45.48 -44.83 -4.19
CA ALA A 38 44.51 -45.55 -3.41
C ALA A 38 44.04 -44.67 -2.24
N GLN A 39 42.73 -44.63 -2.05
CA GLN A 39 42.05 -44.42 -0.77
C GLN A 39 42.54 -43.23 0.08
N GLN A 40 41.93 -42.07 -0.18
CA GLN A 40 41.39 -41.24 0.89
C GLN A 40 39.97 -40.80 0.50
N LEU A 41 39.06 -41.77 0.45
CA LEU A 41 37.70 -41.50 0.92
C LEU A 41 37.87 -41.12 2.39
N GLN A 42 37.91 -39.81 2.67
CA GLN A 42 37.63 -39.33 4.02
C GLN A 42 36.23 -39.83 4.35
N VAL A 43 36.19 -40.94 5.11
CA VAL A 43 35.05 -41.29 5.93
C VAL A 43 34.92 -40.12 6.90
N GLU A 44 34.16 -39.10 6.51
CA GLU A 44 33.73 -38.06 7.44
C GLU A 44 33.06 -38.79 8.60
N SER A 45 33.61 -38.58 9.80
CA SER A 45 33.14 -39.23 11.01
C SER A 45 31.62 -39.10 11.13
N VAL A 46 30.96 -40.22 11.43
CA VAL A 46 29.52 -40.30 11.74
C VAL A 46 29.12 -39.38 12.91
N ASP A 47 30.10 -38.84 13.65
CA ASP A 47 29.95 -37.88 14.76
C ASP A 47 30.03 -36.38 14.38
N SER A 48 30.15 -36.02 13.10
CA SER A 48 30.14 -34.60 12.73
C SER A 48 28.71 -34.06 12.78
N GLU A 49 28.42 -33.23 13.79
CA GLU A 49 27.09 -32.64 14.02
C GLU A 49 26.73 -31.65 12.89
N PRO A 50 25.66 -31.90 12.09
CA PRO A 50 25.23 -30.99 11.02
C PRO A 50 24.38 -29.82 11.53
N VAL A 51 23.79 -29.90 12.73
CA VAL A 51 22.93 -28.84 13.30
C VAL A 51 23.78 -27.87 14.12
N ARG A 52 23.78 -26.59 13.74
CA ARG A 52 24.43 -25.51 14.51
C ARG A 52 23.58 -25.06 15.70
N GLY A 53 22.26 -25.17 15.60
CA GLY A 53 21.35 -24.82 16.68
C GLY A 53 19.89 -24.90 16.27
N ILE A 54 19.01 -24.70 17.24
CA ILE A 54 17.57 -24.67 17.07
C ILE A 54 17.00 -23.42 17.75
N SER A 55 16.03 -22.77 17.12
CA SER A 55 15.36 -21.59 17.66
C SER A 55 13.85 -21.73 17.56
N LEU A 56 13.15 -21.38 18.63
CA LEU A 56 11.71 -21.15 18.58
C LEU A 56 11.46 -19.79 17.93
N VAL A 57 10.87 -19.79 16.74
CA VAL A 57 10.58 -18.58 15.95
C VAL A 57 9.23 -17.98 16.32
N TYR A 58 8.31 -18.81 16.79
CA TYR A 58 6.99 -18.36 17.23
C TYR A 58 6.41 -19.34 18.28
N PRO A 59 5.83 -18.85 19.40
CA PRO A 59 5.73 -17.44 19.81
C PRO A 59 7.07 -16.76 20.02
N THR A 60 7.11 -15.43 19.90
CA THR A 60 8.30 -14.63 20.23
C THR A 60 8.32 -14.29 21.72
N ASP A 61 9.50 -13.98 22.25
CA ASP A 61 9.63 -13.58 23.66
C ASP A 61 8.80 -12.33 23.98
N GLY A 62 8.12 -12.34 25.12
CA GLY A 62 7.16 -11.33 25.55
C GLY A 62 5.82 -11.31 24.77
N ALA A 63 5.59 -12.22 23.83
CA ALA A 63 4.35 -12.22 23.04
C ALA A 63 3.13 -12.48 23.92
N VAL A 64 2.01 -11.86 23.57
CA VAL A 64 0.68 -12.28 24.02
C VAL A 64 0.06 -12.95 22.81
N GLU A 65 -0.58 -14.12 22.92
CA GLU A 65 -1.15 -14.85 21.78
C GLU A 65 -2.49 -15.50 22.14
N MET A 66 -3.25 -15.89 21.12
CA MET A 66 -4.52 -16.60 21.31
C MET A 66 -4.27 -18.09 21.58
N SER A 67 -5.06 -18.67 22.47
CA SER A 67 -5.17 -20.12 22.65
C SER A 67 -6.18 -20.73 21.67
N PRO A 68 -5.87 -21.84 20.95
CA PRO A 68 -4.60 -22.56 20.97
C PRO A 68 -3.49 -21.87 20.18
N VAL A 69 -2.25 -22.11 20.59
CA VAL A 69 -1.06 -21.62 19.91
C VAL A 69 -0.39 -22.73 19.10
N VAL A 70 0.18 -22.36 17.95
CA VAL A 70 0.99 -23.25 17.10
C VAL A 70 2.44 -22.81 17.20
N PHE A 71 3.36 -23.72 17.52
CA PHE A 71 4.78 -23.41 17.58
C PHE A 71 5.44 -23.47 16.20
N LYS A 72 6.30 -22.49 15.90
CA LYS A 72 7.17 -22.53 14.71
C LYS A 72 8.63 -22.61 15.15
N VAL A 73 9.35 -23.56 14.58
CA VAL A 73 10.73 -23.87 14.92
C VAL A 73 11.60 -23.72 13.68
N GLN A 74 12.79 -23.19 13.86
CA GLN A 74 13.82 -23.12 12.84
C GLN A 74 15.05 -23.90 13.31
N ILE A 75 15.52 -24.80 12.44
CA ILE A 75 16.74 -25.59 12.64
C ILE A 75 17.83 -24.96 11.77
N HIS A 76 18.92 -24.56 12.40
CA HIS A 76 20.06 -23.94 11.74
C HIS A 76 21.04 -25.03 11.32
N VAL A 77 20.99 -25.43 10.05
CA VAL A 77 21.91 -26.42 9.48
C VAL A 77 23.19 -25.73 9.01
N GLN A 78 24.35 -26.36 9.24
CA GLN A 78 25.62 -25.84 8.75
C GLN A 78 25.67 -25.84 7.21
N PRO A 79 26.20 -24.78 6.56
CA PRO A 79 26.26 -24.71 5.09
C PRO A 79 26.98 -25.93 4.48
N GLY A 80 26.37 -26.54 3.46
CA GLY A 80 26.94 -27.69 2.75
C GLY A 80 26.74 -29.05 3.45
N ARG A 81 26.06 -29.08 4.62
CA ARG A 81 25.78 -30.31 5.38
C ARG A 81 24.32 -30.78 5.29
N GLU A 82 23.56 -30.32 4.31
CA GLU A 82 22.12 -30.61 4.17
C GLU A 82 21.87 -32.10 3.92
N LYS A 83 22.75 -32.75 3.15
CA LYS A 83 22.67 -34.21 2.90
C LYS A 83 22.93 -35.01 4.18
N LEU A 84 23.89 -34.57 4.99
CA LEU A 84 24.23 -35.21 6.27
C LEU A 84 23.10 -35.03 7.29
N PHE A 85 22.52 -33.82 7.37
CA PHE A 85 21.33 -33.55 8.17
C PHE A 85 20.18 -34.50 7.80
N ASN A 86 19.84 -34.58 6.51
CA ASN A 86 18.74 -35.44 6.05
C ASN A 86 18.99 -36.92 6.37
N ALA A 87 20.24 -37.39 6.33
CA ALA A 87 20.57 -38.77 6.66
C ALA A 87 20.51 -39.04 8.18
N GLN A 88 21.08 -38.15 8.99
CA GLN A 88 21.20 -38.35 10.44
C GLN A 88 19.90 -38.04 11.21
N TYR A 89 19.13 -37.06 10.75
CA TYR A 89 17.92 -36.56 11.41
C TYR A 89 16.63 -37.07 10.74
N ALA A 90 16.72 -38.03 9.81
CA ALA A 90 15.56 -38.61 9.11
C ALA A 90 14.44 -39.08 10.06
N ASN A 91 14.82 -39.63 11.21
CA ASN A 91 13.92 -40.15 12.24
C ASN A 91 13.95 -39.32 13.53
N ALA A 92 14.52 -38.11 13.50
CA ALA A 92 14.55 -37.25 14.67
C ALA A 92 13.14 -36.70 14.98
N SER A 93 12.87 -36.58 16.27
CA SER A 93 11.69 -35.90 16.79
C SER A 93 12.10 -34.51 17.27
N PHE A 94 11.28 -33.52 16.96
CA PHE A 94 11.36 -32.24 17.65
C PHE A 94 10.34 -32.25 18.79
N CYS A 95 10.76 -31.78 19.94
CA CYS A 95 9.95 -31.74 21.14
C CYS A 95 9.80 -30.30 21.61
N VAL A 96 8.61 -29.98 22.15
CA VAL A 96 8.33 -28.69 22.75
C VAL A 96 8.08 -28.91 24.24
N GLU A 97 8.85 -28.20 25.04
CA GLU A 97 8.69 -28.10 26.49
C GLU A 97 8.01 -26.78 26.80
N VAL A 98 6.94 -26.81 27.61
CA VAL A 98 6.28 -25.62 28.15
C VAL A 98 6.21 -25.77 29.67
N ASN A 99 6.67 -24.75 30.39
CA ASN A 99 6.70 -24.72 31.86
C ASN A 99 7.38 -25.98 32.46
N ALA A 100 8.51 -26.37 31.88
CA ALA A 100 9.29 -27.58 32.24
C ALA A 100 8.56 -28.92 32.03
N VAL A 101 7.48 -28.93 31.24
CA VAL A 101 6.77 -30.16 30.85
C VAL A 101 6.85 -30.31 29.34
N THR A 102 7.33 -31.48 28.87
CA THR A 102 7.27 -31.79 27.44
C THR A 102 5.82 -32.01 27.04
N ILE A 103 5.27 -31.07 26.28
CA ILE A 103 3.87 -31.07 25.87
C ILE A 103 3.65 -31.93 24.62
N PHE A 104 4.64 -32.00 23.74
CA PHE A 104 4.62 -32.93 22.62
C PHE A 104 6.02 -33.20 22.05
N CYS A 105 6.16 -34.36 21.43
CA CYS A 105 7.27 -34.73 20.57
C CYS A 105 6.70 -35.28 19.26
N SER A 106 7.13 -34.72 18.14
CA SER A 106 6.62 -35.06 16.82
C SER A 106 7.78 -35.28 15.86
N LYS A 107 7.61 -36.21 14.91
CA LYS A 107 8.60 -36.36 13.84
C LYS A 107 8.64 -35.07 13.01
N LEU A 108 9.81 -34.76 12.44
CA LEU A 108 9.97 -33.59 11.56
C LEU A 108 8.99 -33.57 10.36
N SER A 109 8.34 -34.70 10.04
CA SER A 109 7.36 -34.87 8.97
C SER A 109 5.88 -34.77 9.39
N GLU A 110 5.57 -34.65 10.68
CA GLU A 110 4.20 -34.70 11.21
C GLU A 110 3.59 -33.30 11.45
N ARG A 111 2.25 -33.24 11.53
CA ARG A 111 1.48 -31.98 11.58
C ARG A 111 1.81 -31.14 12.82
N ALA A 112 1.62 -29.82 12.69
CA ALA A 112 1.68 -28.87 13.79
C ALA A 112 0.61 -29.19 14.84
N LEU A 113 1.00 -29.26 16.11
CA LEU A 113 0.12 -29.52 17.25
C LEU A 113 -0.33 -28.19 17.87
N GLU A 114 -1.63 -28.11 18.13
CA GLU A 114 -2.28 -26.98 18.80
C GLU A 114 -2.15 -27.14 20.32
N PHE A 115 -1.53 -26.17 20.99
CA PHE A 115 -1.39 -26.17 22.44
C PHE A 115 -2.42 -25.26 23.08
N HIS A 116 -3.31 -25.85 23.88
CA HIS A 116 -4.37 -25.17 24.60
C HIS A 116 -3.93 -24.88 26.04
N TYR A 117 -3.71 -23.60 26.34
CA TYR A 117 -3.50 -23.12 27.70
C TYR A 117 -3.91 -21.64 27.81
N ILE A 118 -4.13 -21.14 29.02
CA ILE A 118 -4.40 -19.72 29.30
C ILE A 118 -3.49 -19.32 30.47
N GLY A 119 -2.74 -18.23 30.31
CA GLY A 119 -1.78 -17.73 31.29
C GLY A 119 -0.37 -17.60 30.73
N HIS A 120 0.59 -17.35 31.62
CA HIS A 120 2.00 -17.21 31.27
C HIS A 120 2.64 -18.58 30.99
N CYS A 121 3.41 -18.65 29.92
CA CYS A 121 4.13 -19.81 29.45
C CYS A 121 5.60 -19.46 29.25
N THR A 122 6.49 -20.38 29.59
CA THR A 122 7.88 -20.37 29.11
C THR A 122 8.12 -21.64 28.33
N ALA A 123 8.45 -21.52 27.04
CA ALA A 123 8.69 -22.66 26.16
C ALA A 123 10.14 -22.78 25.71
N ARG A 124 10.57 -24.02 25.49
CA ARG A 124 11.84 -24.39 24.83
C ARG A 124 11.56 -25.48 23.81
N VAL A 125 12.40 -25.54 22.78
CA VAL A 125 12.33 -26.62 21.79
C VAL A 125 13.65 -27.34 21.72
N TYR A 126 13.58 -28.66 21.53
CA TYR A 126 14.78 -29.49 21.44
C TYR A 126 14.64 -30.60 20.41
N LEU A 127 15.78 -31.04 19.88
CA LEU A 127 15.87 -32.16 18.95
C LEU A 127 16.30 -33.43 19.69
N LYS A 128 15.56 -34.49 19.41
CA LYS A 128 15.74 -35.83 19.98
C LYS A 128 15.98 -36.83 18.86
N ARG A 129 17.12 -37.53 18.92
CA ARG A 129 17.50 -38.53 17.92
C ARG A 129 17.29 -39.93 18.49
N PRO A 130 16.74 -40.89 17.73
CA PRO A 130 16.69 -42.28 18.18
C PRO A 130 18.11 -42.89 18.24
N GLY A 131 18.51 -43.38 19.42
CA GLY A 131 19.82 -43.98 19.73
C GLY A 131 19.73 -45.12 20.76
N ILE A 132 20.86 -45.77 21.07
CA ILE A 132 20.96 -46.98 21.94
C ILE A 132 20.79 -46.65 23.43
N ASP A 133 21.18 -45.44 23.85
CA ASP A 133 20.72 -44.85 25.11
C ASP A 133 19.42 -44.11 24.85
N GLU A 134 18.44 -44.30 25.72
CA GLU A 134 17.15 -43.61 25.65
C GLU A 134 17.38 -42.10 25.45
N ASP A 135 17.01 -41.61 24.26
CA ASP A 135 16.55 -40.24 24.06
C ASP A 135 17.59 -39.12 24.26
N GLU A 136 18.78 -39.23 23.63
CA GLU A 136 19.79 -38.17 23.66
C GLU A 136 19.27 -36.84 23.06
N VAL A 137 19.22 -35.80 23.90
CA VAL A 137 18.87 -34.42 23.51
C VAL A 137 20.11 -33.72 22.96
N LYS A 138 20.15 -33.43 21.66
CA LYS A 138 21.34 -32.88 20.99
C LYS A 138 21.39 -31.36 20.94
N SER A 139 20.25 -30.71 20.80
CA SER A 139 20.18 -29.25 20.68
C SER A 139 18.91 -28.73 21.33
N VAL A 140 19.04 -27.68 22.14
CA VAL A 140 17.97 -27.02 22.89
C VAL A 140 18.00 -25.53 22.53
N SER A 141 16.83 -24.92 22.35
CA SER A 141 16.70 -23.48 22.13
C SER A 141 16.80 -22.70 23.44
N ASP A 142 17.07 -21.40 23.32
CA ASP A 142 16.81 -20.47 24.41
C ASP A 142 15.33 -20.50 24.82
N PRO A 143 15.02 -20.27 26.12
CA PRO A 143 13.64 -20.15 26.58
C PRO A 143 12.97 -18.91 26.01
N VAL A 144 11.69 -19.04 25.65
CA VAL A 144 10.83 -17.96 25.18
C VAL A 144 9.63 -17.87 26.10
N SER A 145 9.42 -16.70 26.71
CA SER A 145 8.27 -16.44 27.59
C SER A 145 7.17 -15.72 26.81
N PHE A 146 5.92 -16.15 26.98
CA PHE A 146 4.75 -15.57 26.31
C PHE A 146 3.48 -15.79 27.16
N THR A 147 2.40 -15.10 26.83
CA THR A 147 1.11 -15.21 27.53
C THR A 147 0.03 -15.68 26.56
N LEU A 148 -0.72 -16.71 26.92
CA LEU A 148 -1.88 -17.17 26.16
C LEU A 148 -3.17 -16.64 26.77
N MET A 149 -4.07 -16.15 25.92
CA MET A 149 -5.37 -15.61 26.31
C MET A 149 -6.50 -16.28 25.51
N SER A 150 -7.72 -16.25 26.05
CA SER A 150 -8.90 -16.56 25.24
C SER A 150 -9.08 -15.50 24.13
N LYS A 151 -9.86 -15.83 23.09
CA LYS A 151 -10.17 -14.88 22.00
C LYS A 151 -10.75 -13.56 22.52
N ALA A 152 -11.68 -13.62 23.47
CA ALA A 152 -12.32 -12.43 24.02
C ALA A 152 -11.35 -11.56 24.83
N GLU A 153 -10.51 -12.17 25.67
CA GLU A 153 -9.49 -11.47 26.44
C GLU A 153 -8.43 -10.84 25.55
N LEU A 154 -7.99 -11.56 24.51
CA LEU A 154 -7.02 -11.04 23.55
C LEU A 154 -7.60 -9.82 22.80
N ILE A 155 -8.84 -9.90 22.32
CA ILE A 155 -9.51 -8.75 21.68
C ILE A 155 -9.55 -7.56 22.64
N ALA A 156 -9.97 -7.76 23.88
CA ALA A 156 -10.01 -6.68 24.88
C ALA A 156 -8.62 -6.14 25.28
N HIS A 157 -7.59 -6.99 25.27
CA HIS A 157 -6.20 -6.59 25.51
C HIS A 157 -5.67 -5.72 24.36
N VAL A 158 -5.87 -6.17 23.12
CA VAL A 158 -5.45 -5.48 21.90
C VAL A 158 -6.16 -4.15 21.76
N SER A 159 -7.49 -4.09 21.94
CA SER A 159 -8.23 -2.83 21.88
C SER A 159 -7.70 -1.80 22.87
N ARG A 160 -7.48 -2.18 24.14
CA ARG A 160 -6.91 -1.25 25.14
C ARG A 160 -5.51 -0.75 24.77
N LYS A 161 -4.67 -1.60 24.18
CA LYS A 161 -3.34 -1.18 23.69
C LYS A 161 -3.45 -0.18 22.56
N ILE A 162 -4.35 -0.41 21.61
CA ILE A 162 -4.62 0.49 20.49
C ILE A 162 -5.15 1.83 21.00
N ASP A 163 -6.14 1.83 21.88
CA ASP A 163 -6.71 3.07 22.45
C ASP A 163 -5.65 3.89 23.16
N LYS A 164 -4.83 3.24 23.99
CA LYS A 164 -3.69 3.87 24.67
C LYS A 164 -2.63 4.39 23.68
N ASP A 165 -2.46 3.74 22.54
CA ASP A 165 -1.56 4.25 21.50
C ASP A 165 -2.15 5.48 20.81
N HIS A 166 -3.45 5.46 20.49
CA HIS A 166 -4.17 6.58 19.90
C HIS A 166 -4.10 7.84 20.78
N GLU A 167 -4.17 7.69 22.11
CA GLU A 167 -4.03 8.78 23.07
C GLU A 167 -2.66 9.49 23.03
N LYS A 168 -1.60 8.84 22.52
CA LYS A 168 -0.27 9.45 22.40
C LYS A 168 -0.14 10.37 21.20
N HIS A 169 -1.01 10.19 20.20
CA HIS A 169 -0.90 10.89 18.92
C HIS A 169 -1.73 12.18 18.91
N ARG A 170 -1.37 13.10 18.02
CA ARG A 170 -2.11 14.37 17.86
C ARG A 170 -3.55 14.11 17.42
N ILE A 171 -4.45 15.03 17.76
CA ILE A 171 -5.84 14.99 17.26
C ILE A 171 -5.84 14.93 15.73
N GLY A 172 -6.62 14.00 15.18
CA GLY A 172 -6.75 13.81 13.73
C GLY A 172 -5.73 12.87 13.08
N TYR A 173 -4.92 12.16 13.86
CA TYR A 173 -3.90 11.23 13.36
C TYR A 173 -4.46 10.10 12.47
N GLU A 174 -5.65 9.61 12.80
CA GLU A 174 -6.40 8.59 12.04
C GLU A 174 -7.83 9.07 11.73
N MET A 175 -7.96 10.32 11.29
CA MET A 175 -9.26 10.91 10.95
C MET A 175 -9.89 10.23 9.72
N SER A 176 -11.21 10.04 9.73
CA SER A 176 -11.94 9.56 8.55
C SER A 176 -11.94 10.61 7.43
N LEU A 177 -12.15 10.18 6.19
CA LEU A 177 -12.24 11.07 5.02
C LEU A 177 -13.32 12.15 5.21
N VAL A 178 -14.51 11.73 5.65
CA VAL A 178 -15.66 12.62 5.85
C VAL A 178 -15.42 13.61 6.99
N ASP A 179 -14.83 13.16 8.10
CA ASP A 179 -14.51 14.05 9.23
C ASP A 179 -13.42 15.06 8.84
N TRP A 180 -12.43 14.63 8.05
CA TRP A 180 -11.43 15.53 7.48
C TRP A 180 -12.07 16.60 6.59
N ALA A 181 -12.93 16.21 5.65
CA ALA A 181 -13.61 17.17 4.78
C ALA A 181 -14.45 18.18 5.57
N LYS A 182 -15.24 17.70 6.55
CA LYS A 182 -16.02 18.55 7.46
C LYS A 182 -15.15 19.50 8.27
N LEU A 183 -13.99 19.03 8.75
CA LEU A 183 -13.04 19.88 9.46
C LEU A 183 -12.50 20.99 8.55
N GLN A 184 -12.12 20.66 7.31
CA GLN A 184 -11.62 21.65 6.36
C GLN A 184 -12.70 22.67 5.98
N GLN A 185 -13.96 22.27 5.83
CA GLN A 185 -15.06 23.20 5.58
C GLN A 185 -15.31 24.15 6.75
N ARG A 186 -15.19 23.67 8.00
CA ARG A 186 -15.41 24.48 9.21
C ARG A 186 -14.21 25.37 9.57
N ARG A 187 -13.00 24.83 9.42
CA ARG A 187 -11.74 25.46 9.79
C ARG A 187 -10.67 25.04 8.79
N PRO A 188 -10.64 25.67 7.61
CA PRO A 188 -9.73 25.27 6.54
C PRO A 188 -8.28 25.50 6.92
N ASP A 189 -7.45 24.49 6.67
CA ASP A 189 -6.01 24.61 6.76
C ASP A 189 -5.49 25.52 5.65
N ARG A 190 -4.49 26.35 5.97
CA ARG A 190 -3.90 27.31 5.02
C ARG A 190 -3.35 26.60 3.79
N ASP A 191 -2.69 25.47 3.98
CA ASP A 191 -2.09 24.67 2.91
C ASP A 191 -3.16 24.06 1.99
N VAL A 192 -4.30 23.65 2.56
CA VAL A 192 -5.45 23.16 1.80
C VAL A 192 -6.01 24.28 0.92
N LEU A 193 -6.24 25.48 1.48
CA LEU A 193 -6.71 26.62 0.70
C LEU A 193 -5.74 26.97 -0.43
N GLN A 194 -4.44 27.02 -0.14
CA GLN A 194 -3.42 27.34 -1.14
C GLN A 194 -3.40 26.32 -2.29
N ARG A 195 -3.64 25.04 -2.01
CA ARG A 195 -3.77 23.99 -3.04
C ARG A 195 -5.02 24.19 -3.89
N LEU A 196 -6.13 24.60 -3.29
CA LEU A 196 -7.40 24.83 -4.00
C LEU A 196 -7.43 26.14 -4.82
N GLU A 197 -6.59 27.13 -4.49
CA GLU A 197 -6.50 28.44 -5.16
C GLU A 197 -6.04 28.38 -6.63
N ARG A 198 -5.46 27.26 -7.07
CA ARG A 198 -4.90 27.12 -8.42
C ARG A 198 -5.37 25.84 -9.08
N ASP A 199 -5.42 25.86 -10.39
CA ASP A 199 -5.48 24.63 -11.18
C ASP A 199 -4.10 23.96 -11.12
N GLY A 200 -3.94 23.01 -10.19
CA GLY A 200 -2.77 22.14 -10.17
C GLY A 200 -2.79 21.16 -11.35
N PRO A 201 -1.63 20.66 -11.80
CA PRO A 201 -1.58 19.62 -12.82
C PRO A 201 -2.33 18.38 -12.31
N ARG A 202 -3.48 18.08 -12.93
CA ARG A 202 -4.26 16.88 -12.59
C ARG A 202 -3.64 15.67 -13.26
N ILE A 203 -3.35 14.66 -12.46
CA ILE A 203 -2.91 13.36 -12.98
C ILE A 203 -4.07 12.78 -13.80
N GLY A 204 -3.91 12.69 -15.12
CA GLY A 204 -4.95 12.24 -16.06
C GLY A 204 -5.53 13.31 -17.00
N ASP A 205 -5.14 14.59 -16.85
CA ASP A 205 -5.46 15.58 -17.88
C ASP A 205 -4.73 15.23 -19.18
N ARG A 206 -5.48 14.81 -20.21
CA ARG A 206 -4.93 14.44 -21.54
C ARG A 206 -4.14 15.58 -22.18
N THR A 207 -4.34 16.82 -21.74
CA THR A 207 -3.62 18.01 -22.24
C THR A 207 -2.26 18.20 -21.58
N LEU A 208 -2.03 17.61 -20.41
CA LEU A 208 -0.71 17.50 -19.79
C LEU A 208 0.01 16.27 -20.35
N ARG A 209 0.31 16.31 -21.65
CA ARG A 209 1.54 15.69 -22.13
C ARG A 209 2.66 16.45 -21.45
N VAL A 210 3.06 16.00 -20.27
CA VAL A 210 4.12 16.63 -19.49
C VAL A 210 5.36 16.72 -20.38
N ASN A 211 5.58 17.93 -20.89
CA ASN A 211 6.81 18.36 -21.53
C ASN A 211 7.95 18.50 -20.51
N GLU A 212 7.76 18.11 -19.25
CA GLU A 212 8.86 17.98 -18.29
C GLU A 212 9.54 16.63 -18.47
N THR A 213 10.58 16.70 -19.30
CA THR A 213 11.74 15.82 -19.39
C THR A 213 12.41 15.58 -18.03
N THR A 214 11.71 14.96 -17.08
CA THR A 214 12.33 14.34 -15.92
C THR A 214 12.46 12.86 -16.20
N ASP A 215 13.69 12.34 -16.11
CA ASP A 215 13.95 10.91 -16.17
C ASP A 215 13.34 10.26 -14.92
N VAL A 216 12.06 9.89 -15.03
CA VAL A 216 11.36 9.13 -13.99
C VAL A 216 12.02 7.76 -13.92
N LEU A 217 12.62 7.43 -12.78
CA LEU A 217 13.18 6.11 -12.54
C LEU A 217 12.06 5.12 -12.17
N LEU A 218 11.18 5.54 -11.26
CA LEU A 218 10.20 4.66 -10.62
C LEU A 218 8.83 5.33 -10.50
N VAL A 219 7.79 4.64 -10.96
CA VAL A 219 6.39 4.99 -10.69
C VAL A 219 5.82 3.99 -9.68
N VAL A 220 5.30 4.46 -8.56
CA VAL A 220 4.69 3.64 -7.51
C VAL A 220 3.18 3.83 -7.55
N GLY A 221 2.46 2.74 -7.79
CA GLY A 221 1.00 2.69 -7.68
C GLY A 221 0.59 2.04 -6.37
N VAL A 222 -0.04 2.82 -5.49
CA VAL A 222 -0.47 2.38 -4.16
C VAL A 222 -1.96 2.05 -4.20
N ARG A 223 -2.32 0.77 -4.10
CA ARG A 223 -3.71 0.34 -4.08
C ARG A 223 -4.33 0.67 -2.74
N THR A 224 -5.52 1.25 -2.78
CA THR A 224 -6.19 1.75 -1.60
C THR A 224 -7.70 1.60 -1.72
N ALA A 225 -8.38 1.45 -0.59
CA ALA A 225 -9.83 1.63 -0.52
C ALA A 225 -10.14 3.12 -0.38
N VAL A 226 -10.95 3.66 -1.29
CA VAL A 226 -11.14 5.11 -1.43
C VAL A 226 -11.68 5.73 -0.14
N VAL A 227 -12.71 5.14 0.47
CA VAL A 227 -13.35 5.74 1.65
C VAL A 227 -12.63 5.36 2.95
N SER A 228 -12.49 4.05 3.22
CA SER A 228 -12.03 3.55 4.53
C SER A 228 -10.53 3.75 4.76
N HIS A 229 -9.70 3.83 3.70
CA HIS A 229 -8.25 3.89 3.85
C HIS A 229 -7.67 5.29 3.65
N PHE A 230 -8.48 6.34 3.79
CA PHE A 230 -7.98 7.71 3.87
C PHE A 230 -6.87 7.90 4.92
N PRO A 231 -6.94 7.33 6.15
CA PRO A 231 -5.86 7.41 7.13
C PRO A 231 -4.51 6.88 6.62
N PHE A 232 -4.52 5.79 5.84
CA PHE A 232 -3.32 5.21 5.24
C PHE A 232 -2.71 6.14 4.20
N ARG A 233 -3.54 6.70 3.31
CA ARG A 233 -3.07 7.69 2.32
C ARG A 233 -2.46 8.91 3.00
N GLN A 234 -3.06 9.42 4.07
CA GLN A 234 -2.48 10.51 4.84
C GLN A 234 -1.15 10.12 5.49
N ALA A 235 -1.07 8.93 6.11
CA ALA A 235 0.18 8.42 6.67
C ALA A 235 1.29 8.34 5.62
N ILE A 236 0.99 7.83 4.42
CA ILE A 236 1.94 7.73 3.31
C ILE A 236 2.40 9.12 2.84
N ARG A 237 1.47 10.07 2.63
CA ARG A 237 1.79 11.46 2.23
C ARG A 237 2.65 12.19 3.26
N GLU A 238 2.40 11.94 4.54
CA GLU A 238 3.16 12.52 5.66
C GLU A 238 4.55 11.88 5.83
N THR A 239 4.80 10.71 5.24
CA THR A 239 5.99 9.89 5.49
C THR A 239 6.79 9.64 4.21
N TRP A 240 6.86 8.40 3.74
CA TRP A 240 7.77 7.98 2.68
C TRP A 240 7.37 8.55 1.30
N ALA A 241 6.14 9.01 1.10
CA ALA A 241 5.71 9.71 -0.12
C ALA A 241 5.62 11.23 0.07
N ASN A 242 6.25 11.79 1.11
CA ASN A 242 6.32 13.23 1.30
C ASN A 242 7.04 13.89 0.10
N GLN A 243 6.35 14.78 -0.61
CA GLN A 243 6.85 15.38 -1.86
C GLN A 243 8.20 16.11 -1.70
N THR A 244 8.51 16.63 -0.51
CA THR A 244 9.76 17.35 -0.22
C THR A 244 10.92 16.39 0.08
N LEU A 245 10.63 15.22 0.66
CA LEU A 245 11.63 14.24 1.10
C LEU A 245 11.82 13.08 0.11
N MET A 246 10.85 12.89 -0.80
CA MET A 246 10.84 11.79 -1.75
C MET A 246 12.05 11.90 -2.72
N PRO A 247 12.77 10.78 -2.99
CA PRO A 247 13.89 10.80 -3.93
C PRO A 247 13.49 11.32 -5.32
N GLN A 248 14.42 12.03 -5.97
CA GLN A 248 14.24 12.48 -7.35
C GLN A 248 14.02 11.29 -8.30
N GLY A 249 13.16 11.50 -9.31
CA GLY A 249 12.80 10.48 -10.29
C GLY A 249 11.77 9.47 -9.79
N VAL A 250 11.17 9.68 -8.61
CA VAL A 250 10.04 8.87 -8.13
C VAL A 250 8.72 9.61 -8.30
N LYS A 251 7.68 8.90 -8.72
CA LYS A 251 6.29 9.37 -8.72
C LYS A 251 5.41 8.38 -7.97
N VAL A 252 4.54 8.85 -7.10
CA VAL A 252 3.61 8.03 -6.31
C VAL A 252 2.19 8.45 -6.64
N VAL A 253 1.31 7.48 -6.90
CA VAL A 253 -0.12 7.69 -7.12
C VAL A 253 -0.94 6.67 -6.33
N PHE A 254 -2.10 7.09 -5.81
CA PHE A 254 -3.06 6.23 -5.13
C PHE A 254 -4.10 5.70 -6.12
N LEU A 255 -4.35 4.39 -6.07
CA LEU A 255 -5.21 3.65 -6.98
C LEU A 255 -6.52 3.32 -6.26
N GLY A 256 -7.49 4.22 -6.41
CA GLY A 256 -8.82 4.11 -5.83
C GLY A 256 -9.78 3.29 -6.69
N CYS A 257 -9.77 3.46 -8.02
CA CYS A 257 -10.87 3.07 -8.92
C CYS A 257 -12.19 3.79 -8.57
N ARG A 258 -13.27 3.50 -9.30
CA ARG A 258 -14.59 4.09 -9.06
C ARG A 258 -15.14 3.62 -7.70
N PRO A 259 -15.37 4.50 -6.71
CA PRO A 259 -15.87 4.09 -5.40
C PRO A 259 -17.23 3.42 -5.53
N THR A 260 -17.45 2.33 -4.79
CA THR A 260 -18.72 1.60 -4.81
C THR A 260 -19.33 1.46 -3.41
N VAL A 261 -20.65 1.31 -3.34
CA VAL A 261 -21.42 1.18 -2.09
C VAL A 261 -22.14 -0.15 -2.06
N GLY A 262 -21.92 -0.93 -1.00
CA GLY A 262 -22.51 -2.26 -0.82
C GLY A 262 -23.85 -2.30 -0.09
N SER A 263 -24.30 -1.19 0.51
CA SER A 263 -25.59 -1.14 1.23
C SER A 263 -26.55 -0.10 0.64
N PRO A 264 -27.75 -0.51 0.18
CA PRO A 264 -28.82 0.42 -0.22
C PRO A 264 -29.49 1.12 0.97
N SER A 265 -29.05 0.85 2.22
CA SER A 265 -29.63 1.43 3.43
C SER A 265 -29.03 2.78 3.84
N LEU A 266 -27.96 3.24 3.18
CA LEU A 266 -27.37 4.55 3.47
C LEU A 266 -28.25 5.65 2.88
N GLU A 267 -28.50 6.69 3.66
CA GLU A 267 -29.28 7.84 3.20
C GLU A 267 -28.52 8.55 2.07
N GLU A 268 -29.24 9.03 1.05
CA GLU A 268 -28.64 9.73 -0.10
C GLU A 268 -27.71 10.88 0.34
N ALA A 269 -28.06 11.57 1.43
CA ALA A 269 -27.26 12.63 2.03
C ALA A 269 -25.89 12.15 2.54
N GLU A 270 -25.80 10.95 3.12
CA GLU A 270 -24.54 10.36 3.59
C GLU A 270 -23.65 9.95 2.41
N LEU A 271 -24.26 9.38 1.38
CA LEU A 271 -23.58 9.02 0.13
C LEU A 271 -23.02 10.27 -0.56
N ARG A 272 -23.81 11.34 -0.64
CA ARG A 272 -23.38 12.62 -1.20
C ARG A 272 -22.23 13.24 -0.42
N THR A 273 -22.34 13.28 0.90
CA THR A 273 -21.26 13.76 1.78
C THR A 273 -19.96 12.98 1.56
N THR A 274 -20.07 11.66 1.38
CA THR A 274 -18.91 10.80 1.12
C THR A 274 -18.30 11.10 -0.24
N TRP A 275 -19.12 11.23 -1.29
CA TRP A 275 -18.66 11.59 -2.64
C TRP A 275 -17.96 12.95 -2.66
N GLU A 276 -18.53 13.97 -2.02
CA GLU A 276 -17.94 15.30 -1.90
C GLU A 276 -16.59 15.28 -1.17
N ALA A 277 -16.46 14.47 -0.13
CA ALA A 277 -15.21 14.31 0.59
C ALA A 277 -14.12 13.67 -0.28
N ILE A 278 -14.48 12.67 -1.12
CA ILE A 278 -13.57 12.07 -2.11
C ILE A 278 -13.12 13.13 -3.13
N GLU A 279 -14.05 13.89 -3.69
CA GLU A 279 -13.75 14.94 -4.66
C GLU A 279 -12.87 16.04 -4.05
N LEU A 280 -13.10 16.40 -2.79
CA LEU A 280 -12.26 17.37 -2.08
C LEU A 280 -10.84 16.83 -1.91
N GLU A 281 -10.66 15.56 -1.51
CA GLU A 281 -9.33 14.95 -1.42
C GLU A 281 -8.62 14.97 -2.79
N LYS A 282 -9.31 14.55 -3.85
CA LYS A 282 -8.76 14.57 -5.22
C LYS A 282 -8.30 15.97 -5.61
N GLN A 283 -9.09 16.99 -5.33
CA GLN A 283 -8.75 18.39 -5.64
C GLN A 283 -7.56 18.91 -4.81
N VAL A 284 -7.46 18.52 -3.55
CA VAL A 284 -6.39 18.99 -2.64
C VAL A 284 -5.05 18.34 -2.96
N TYR A 285 -5.02 17.03 -3.16
CA TYR A 285 -3.75 16.28 -3.28
C TYR A 285 -3.37 15.94 -4.72
N GLY A 286 -4.35 15.78 -5.62
CA GLY A 286 -4.12 15.51 -7.05
C GLY A 286 -3.46 14.16 -7.35
N ASP A 287 -3.33 13.28 -6.35
CA ASP A 287 -2.59 12.02 -6.41
C ASP A 287 -3.49 10.77 -6.33
N LEU A 288 -4.81 10.93 -6.13
CA LEU A 288 -5.80 9.86 -6.03
C LEU A 288 -6.53 9.66 -7.37
N LEU A 289 -6.37 8.48 -7.96
CA LEU A 289 -7.02 8.07 -9.20
C LEU A 289 -8.28 7.25 -8.89
N THR A 290 -9.44 7.74 -9.32
CA THR A 290 -10.73 7.05 -9.23
C THR A 290 -11.27 6.75 -10.63
N ASP A 291 -12.04 7.68 -11.19
CA ASP A 291 -12.69 7.57 -12.51
C ASP A 291 -11.68 7.58 -13.67
N GLU A 292 -10.44 7.99 -13.41
CA GLU A 292 -9.32 7.92 -14.34
C GLU A 292 -8.89 6.48 -14.64
N LEU A 293 -9.28 5.52 -13.80
CA LEU A 293 -9.05 4.08 -13.99
C LEU A 293 -10.37 3.39 -14.34
N ASP A 294 -10.35 2.54 -15.38
CA ASP A 294 -11.54 1.82 -15.84
C ASP A 294 -11.81 0.56 -14.99
N CYS A 295 -12.05 0.76 -13.69
CA CYS A 295 -12.27 -0.27 -12.69
C CYS A 295 -13.19 0.21 -11.56
N ASP A 296 -13.66 -0.73 -10.75
CA ASP A 296 -14.46 -0.48 -9.56
C ASP A 296 -13.64 -0.74 -8.29
N ASP A 297 -13.87 0.06 -7.24
CA ASP A 297 -13.23 -0.09 -5.95
C ASP A 297 -13.86 -1.23 -5.16
N ALA A 298 -13.35 -2.44 -5.39
CA ALA A 298 -13.75 -3.64 -4.68
C ALA A 298 -12.59 -4.64 -4.63
N TYR A 299 -12.47 -5.38 -3.53
CA TYR A 299 -11.39 -6.34 -3.32
C TYR A 299 -11.31 -7.40 -4.43
N LEU A 300 -12.47 -7.90 -4.90
CA LEU A 300 -12.54 -8.88 -5.98
C LEU A 300 -12.06 -8.33 -7.34
N HIS A 301 -11.84 -7.02 -7.45
CA HIS A 301 -11.37 -6.33 -8.65
C HIS A 301 -9.91 -5.84 -8.50
N LEU A 302 -9.15 -6.33 -7.51
CA LEU A 302 -7.77 -5.88 -7.28
C LEU A 302 -6.84 -6.16 -8.47
N ALA A 303 -7.04 -7.28 -9.17
CA ALA A 303 -6.34 -7.59 -10.41
C ALA A 303 -6.65 -6.58 -11.53
N ASP A 304 -7.90 -6.14 -11.66
CA ASP A 304 -8.30 -5.11 -12.63
C ASP A 304 -7.74 -3.74 -12.24
N LYS A 305 -7.80 -3.37 -10.95
CA LYS A 305 -7.16 -2.16 -10.40
C LYS A 305 -5.67 -2.11 -10.75
N THR A 306 -4.98 -3.24 -10.60
CA THR A 306 -3.56 -3.38 -10.96
C THR A 306 -3.36 -3.24 -12.47
N LYS A 307 -4.19 -3.90 -13.28
CA LYS A 307 -4.15 -3.85 -14.75
C LYS A 307 -4.36 -2.43 -15.30
N GLU A 308 -5.35 -1.71 -14.79
CA GLU A 308 -5.64 -0.33 -15.20
C GLU A 308 -4.57 0.65 -14.73
N PHE A 309 -3.96 0.45 -13.56
CA PHE A 309 -2.77 1.20 -13.18
C PHE A 309 -1.60 0.98 -14.14
N LEU A 310 -1.32 -0.27 -14.51
CA LEU A 310 -0.25 -0.56 -15.48
C LEU A 310 -0.54 0.07 -16.85
N HIS A 311 -1.81 0.12 -17.27
CA HIS A 311 -2.21 0.87 -18.46
C HIS A 311 -1.94 2.38 -18.30
N PHE A 312 -2.38 2.97 -17.19
CA PHE A 312 -2.14 4.37 -16.85
C PHE A 312 -0.65 4.70 -16.83
N ALA A 313 0.19 3.92 -16.15
CA ALA A 313 1.63 4.12 -16.08
C ALA A 313 2.29 4.03 -17.47
N ALA A 314 1.90 3.05 -18.30
CA ALA A 314 2.42 2.92 -19.66
C ALA A 314 2.05 4.12 -20.57
N THR A 315 0.93 4.80 -20.31
CA THR A 315 0.47 5.93 -21.12
C THR A 315 1.02 7.27 -20.64
N GLN A 316 1.05 7.50 -19.33
CA GLN A 316 1.50 8.77 -18.74
C GLN A 316 3.00 8.82 -18.47
N TYR A 317 3.60 7.68 -18.10
CA TYR A 317 5.00 7.57 -17.69
C TYR A 317 5.77 6.58 -18.56
N SER A 318 5.50 6.58 -19.87
CA SER A 318 6.05 5.60 -20.84
C SER A 318 7.59 5.48 -20.86
N LYS A 319 8.30 6.52 -20.39
CA LYS A 319 9.77 6.57 -20.29
C LYS A 319 10.32 6.14 -18.93
N ALA A 320 9.47 5.85 -17.95
CA ALA A 320 9.97 5.37 -16.67
C ALA A 320 10.67 4.03 -16.83
N GLN A 321 11.70 3.75 -16.02
CA GLN A 321 12.42 2.47 -16.11
C GLN A 321 11.65 1.35 -15.41
N TYR A 322 11.10 1.67 -14.24
CA TYR A 322 10.44 0.73 -13.36
C TYR A 322 9.07 1.21 -12.92
N VAL A 323 8.19 0.24 -12.67
CA VAL A 323 6.91 0.45 -12.01
C VAL A 323 6.83 -0.48 -10.81
N MET A 324 6.42 0.05 -9.67
CA MET A 324 6.14 -0.70 -8.46
C MET A 324 4.64 -0.63 -8.18
N VAL A 325 4.06 -1.76 -7.82
CA VAL A 325 2.71 -1.85 -7.25
C VAL A 325 2.88 -2.15 -5.77
N ALA A 326 2.11 -1.48 -4.92
CA ALA A 326 2.13 -1.68 -3.47
C ALA A 326 0.73 -1.53 -2.87
N ASP A 327 0.52 -2.12 -1.69
CA ASP A 327 -0.66 -1.84 -0.85
C ASP A 327 -0.48 -0.54 -0.06
N ASP A 328 -1.55 -0.01 0.53
CA ASP A 328 -1.53 1.22 1.33
C ASP A 328 -1.17 0.99 2.81
N ASP A 329 -1.07 -0.25 3.24
CA ASP A 329 -0.66 -0.67 4.59
C ASP A 329 0.85 -0.96 4.69
N ILE A 330 1.66 -0.23 3.91
CA ILE A 330 3.10 -0.48 3.75
C ILE A 330 3.96 0.74 4.08
N TYR A 331 5.14 0.48 4.65
CA TYR A 331 6.23 1.44 4.74
C TYR A 331 7.34 1.09 3.73
N LEU A 332 7.75 2.08 2.93
CA LEU A 332 8.79 1.93 1.91
C LEU A 332 10.03 2.77 2.21
N ARG A 333 11.21 2.14 2.25
CA ARG A 333 12.51 2.83 2.18
C ARG A 333 12.83 3.22 0.73
N LEU A 334 12.13 4.24 0.21
CA LEU A 334 12.32 4.70 -1.17
C LEU A 334 13.77 5.12 -1.46
N ASP A 335 14.50 5.63 -0.46
CA ASP A 335 15.93 5.92 -0.57
C ASP A 335 16.74 4.66 -0.96
N LYS A 336 16.46 3.53 -0.29
CA LYS A 336 17.12 2.24 -0.55
C LYS A 336 16.63 1.55 -1.80
N ILE A 337 15.34 1.68 -2.12
CA ILE A 337 14.78 1.15 -3.37
C ILE A 337 15.40 1.87 -4.58
N VAL A 338 15.47 3.19 -4.55
CA VAL A 338 16.06 3.99 -5.64
C VAL A 338 17.56 3.73 -5.78
N GLU A 339 18.29 3.64 -4.67
CA GLU A 339 19.71 3.26 -4.67
C GLU A 339 19.91 1.91 -5.38
N TRP A 340 19.11 0.91 -5.02
CA TRP A 340 19.14 -0.42 -5.63
C TRP A 340 18.80 -0.40 -7.12
N LEU A 341 17.71 0.26 -7.52
CA LEU A 341 17.29 0.32 -8.93
C LEU A 341 18.31 1.05 -9.81
N LYS A 342 18.97 2.09 -9.28
CA LYS A 342 20.07 2.78 -9.98
C LYS A 342 21.28 1.87 -10.20
N GLN A 343 21.65 1.08 -9.18
CA GLN A 343 22.73 0.10 -9.30
C GLN A 343 22.39 -1.02 -10.29
N LEU A 344 21.12 -1.42 -10.36
CA LEU A 344 20.63 -2.43 -11.31
C LEU A 344 20.64 -1.92 -12.76
N GLY A 345 20.55 -0.60 -12.97
CA GLY A 345 20.43 0.03 -14.29
C GLY A 345 19.08 -0.28 -14.96
N PRO A 346 18.84 0.14 -16.22
CA PRO A 346 17.63 -0.22 -16.95
C PRO A 346 17.55 -1.73 -17.19
N GLN A 347 16.37 -2.33 -16.99
CA GLN A 347 16.15 -3.75 -17.22
C GLN A 347 14.97 -3.96 -18.17
N GLU A 348 15.02 -5.04 -18.94
CA GLU A 348 13.90 -5.56 -19.71
C GLU A 348 13.43 -6.88 -19.11
N ARG A 349 12.14 -7.20 -19.28
CA ARG A 349 11.56 -8.48 -18.83
C ARG A 349 11.81 -8.73 -17.34
N PHE A 350 11.85 -7.67 -16.54
CA PHE A 350 12.09 -7.70 -15.11
C PHE A 350 10.77 -7.83 -14.34
N TYR A 351 10.74 -8.77 -13.39
CA TYR A 351 9.67 -8.96 -12.42
C TYR A 351 10.30 -9.41 -11.10
N ALA A 352 10.10 -8.65 -10.03
CA ALA A 352 10.72 -8.97 -8.73
C ALA A 352 9.81 -8.62 -7.55
N GLY A 353 10.02 -9.29 -6.42
CA GLY A 353 9.33 -9.01 -5.16
C GLY A 353 9.60 -10.07 -4.09
N HIS A 354 8.77 -10.15 -3.06
CA HIS A 354 8.84 -11.24 -2.09
C HIS A 354 8.23 -12.50 -2.72
N VAL A 355 9.04 -13.55 -2.98
CA VAL A 355 8.58 -14.78 -3.66
C VAL A 355 8.78 -15.95 -2.71
N ARG A 356 7.71 -16.37 -2.03
CA ARG A 356 7.79 -17.39 -0.98
C ARG A 356 8.23 -18.74 -1.51
N GLU A 357 7.88 -19.07 -2.74
CA GLU A 357 8.23 -20.34 -3.37
C GLU A 357 9.75 -20.47 -3.55
N ILE A 358 10.40 -19.36 -3.89
CA ILE A 358 11.85 -19.28 -4.06
C ILE A 358 12.53 -19.22 -2.69
N GLU A 359 12.08 -18.31 -1.81
CA GLU A 359 12.64 -18.14 -0.46
C GLU A 359 12.63 -19.45 0.34
N ASN A 360 11.51 -20.19 0.29
CA ASN A 360 11.32 -21.40 1.08
C ASN A 360 11.60 -22.69 0.29
N ALA A 361 12.03 -22.59 -0.97
CA ALA A 361 12.24 -23.71 -1.90
C ALA A 361 11.05 -24.71 -1.91
N ARG A 362 9.82 -24.17 -1.90
CA ARG A 362 8.59 -24.94 -1.73
C ARG A 362 7.53 -24.49 -2.71
N LYS A 363 6.76 -25.44 -3.22
CA LYS A 363 5.62 -25.14 -4.08
C LYS A 363 4.38 -24.88 -3.24
N THR A 364 3.58 -23.90 -3.67
CA THR A 364 2.34 -23.52 -2.99
C THR A 364 1.14 -24.12 -3.71
N PRO A 365 0.32 -24.97 -3.05
CA PRO A 365 -0.92 -25.42 -3.63
C PRO A 365 -1.97 -24.29 -3.59
N PRO A 366 -2.87 -24.19 -4.60
CA PRO A 366 -3.98 -23.24 -4.56
C PRO A 366 -4.93 -23.56 -3.39
N THR A 367 -5.42 -22.53 -2.69
CA THR A 367 -6.35 -22.71 -1.57
C THR A 367 -7.71 -23.20 -2.09
N ARG A 368 -8.12 -24.39 -1.65
CA ARG A 368 -9.40 -25.02 -2.04
C ARG A 368 -10.48 -24.94 -0.94
N ILE A 369 -10.33 -24.00 -0.01
CA ILE A 369 -11.25 -23.79 1.12
C ILE A 369 -12.23 -22.66 0.73
N PRO A 370 -13.53 -22.94 0.54
CA PRO A 370 -14.51 -21.96 0.04
C PRO A 370 -14.65 -20.66 0.84
N GLU A 371 -14.36 -20.72 2.14
CA GLU A 371 -14.41 -19.61 3.08
C GLU A 371 -13.17 -18.72 3.02
N SER A 372 -12.11 -19.16 2.32
CA SER A 372 -10.89 -18.39 2.18
C SER A 372 -11.09 -17.22 1.20
N PRO A 373 -10.57 -16.02 1.49
CA PRO A 373 -10.52 -14.94 0.50
C PRO A 373 -9.64 -15.26 -0.72
N HIS A 374 -8.79 -16.30 -0.63
CA HIS A 374 -7.93 -16.79 -1.70
C HIS A 374 -8.45 -18.11 -2.30
N TYR A 375 -9.76 -18.39 -2.17
CA TYR A 375 -10.35 -19.62 -2.70
C TYR A 375 -10.28 -19.68 -4.22
N LEU A 376 -9.75 -20.77 -4.74
CA LEU A 376 -9.72 -21.09 -6.18
C LEU A 376 -10.46 -22.39 -6.44
N THR A 377 -11.41 -22.38 -7.38
CA THR A 377 -12.04 -23.63 -7.85
C THR A 377 -11.16 -24.35 -8.87
N LYS A 378 -11.39 -25.65 -9.08
CA LYS A 378 -10.63 -26.42 -10.09
C LYS A 378 -10.95 -25.95 -11.52
N GLU A 379 -12.14 -25.41 -11.72
CA GLU A 379 -12.59 -24.84 -12.99
C GLU A 379 -11.82 -23.56 -13.31
N GLN A 380 -11.58 -22.71 -12.30
CA GLN A 380 -10.77 -21.49 -12.47
C GLN A 380 -9.28 -21.79 -12.64
N TYR A 381 -8.75 -22.73 -11.85
CA TYR A 381 -7.34 -23.10 -11.90
C TYR A 381 -7.20 -24.63 -11.73
N PRO A 382 -6.99 -25.40 -12.81
CA PRO A 382 -7.00 -26.86 -12.75
C PRO A 382 -5.71 -27.48 -12.21
N LEU A 383 -4.60 -26.72 -12.17
CA LEU A 383 -3.31 -27.24 -11.73
C LEU A 383 -3.26 -27.43 -10.20
N SER A 384 -2.41 -28.35 -9.76
CA SER A 384 -2.22 -28.68 -8.34
C SER A 384 -1.28 -27.73 -7.59
N GLU A 385 -0.53 -26.90 -8.33
CA GLU A 385 0.51 -26.02 -7.80
C GLU A 385 0.39 -24.66 -8.49
N LEU A 386 0.52 -23.59 -7.72
CA LEU A 386 0.66 -22.24 -8.24
C LEU A 386 2.08 -22.04 -8.80
N PRO A 387 2.27 -21.21 -9.85
CA PRO A 387 3.61 -20.79 -10.22
C PRO A 387 4.24 -19.98 -9.10
N PRO A 388 5.57 -19.79 -9.06
CA PRO A 388 6.16 -18.74 -8.23
C PRO A 388 5.57 -17.37 -8.59
N PHE A 389 5.23 -16.57 -7.58
CA PHE A 389 4.71 -15.21 -7.76
C PHE A 389 5.29 -14.26 -6.70
N ALA A 390 5.43 -12.99 -7.04
CA ALA A 390 5.72 -11.97 -6.04
C ALA A 390 4.44 -11.65 -5.26
N LEU A 391 4.48 -11.71 -3.93
CA LEU A 391 3.33 -11.48 -3.07
C LEU A 391 2.69 -10.10 -3.29
N GLY A 392 1.37 -10.04 -3.15
CA GLY A 392 0.56 -8.84 -3.39
C GLY A 392 1.09 -7.58 -2.71
N ALA A 393 1.58 -7.65 -1.47
CA ALA A 393 2.02 -6.48 -0.69
C ALA A 393 2.86 -5.46 -1.46
N ASN A 394 3.83 -5.95 -2.25
CA ASN A 394 4.51 -5.14 -3.25
C ASN A 394 5.31 -5.96 -4.26
N PHE A 395 5.42 -5.46 -5.49
CA PHE A 395 6.28 -6.02 -6.53
C PHE A 395 6.71 -4.96 -7.56
N PHE A 396 7.76 -5.30 -8.33
CA PHE A 396 8.41 -4.44 -9.31
C PHE A 396 8.31 -5.05 -10.71
N LEU A 397 8.09 -4.21 -11.72
CA LEU A 397 8.10 -4.56 -13.13
C LEU A 397 8.97 -3.59 -13.91
N SER A 398 9.68 -4.08 -14.93
CA SER A 398 10.23 -3.20 -15.97
C SER A 398 9.10 -2.60 -16.82
N MET A 399 9.35 -1.42 -17.39
CA MET A 399 8.36 -0.73 -18.23
C MET A 399 7.94 -1.52 -19.47
N ASP A 400 8.80 -2.37 -20.06
CA ASP A 400 8.40 -3.21 -21.20
C ASP A 400 7.33 -4.25 -20.81
N ASN A 401 7.40 -4.80 -19.59
CA ASN A 401 6.37 -5.68 -19.04
C ASN A 401 5.07 -4.92 -18.76
N VAL A 402 5.16 -3.69 -18.23
CA VAL A 402 4.00 -2.81 -18.03
C VAL A 402 3.32 -2.47 -19.36
N GLN A 403 4.10 -2.13 -20.39
CA GLN A 403 3.59 -1.88 -21.73
C GLN A 403 2.95 -3.12 -22.36
N PHE A 404 3.47 -4.32 -22.09
CA PHE A 404 2.84 -5.55 -22.52
C PHE A 404 1.45 -5.72 -21.91
N VAL A 405 1.32 -5.54 -20.59
CA VAL A 405 0.02 -5.62 -19.92
C VAL A 405 -0.94 -4.57 -20.49
N SER A 406 -0.49 -3.31 -20.61
CA SER A 406 -1.26 -2.21 -21.19
C SER A 406 -1.81 -2.52 -22.60
N LYS A 407 -0.97 -3.08 -23.48
CA LYS A 407 -1.35 -3.48 -24.86
C LYS A 407 -2.32 -4.65 -24.90
N ASN A 408 -2.24 -5.56 -23.92
CA ASN A 408 -3.03 -6.80 -23.88
C ASN A 408 -4.14 -6.78 -22.82
N ARG A 409 -4.43 -5.62 -22.20
CA ARG A 409 -5.32 -5.51 -21.02
C ARG A 409 -6.71 -6.13 -21.19
N ARG A 410 -7.25 -6.11 -22.41
CA ARG A 410 -8.56 -6.72 -22.74
C ARG A 410 -8.53 -8.25 -22.87
N ARG A 411 -7.35 -8.84 -23.03
CA ARG A 411 -7.13 -10.28 -23.22
C ARG A 411 -6.60 -10.95 -21.97
N LEU A 412 -5.93 -10.20 -21.09
CA LEU A 412 -5.43 -10.69 -19.82
C LEU A 412 -6.57 -10.80 -18.81
N GLN A 413 -6.83 -12.02 -18.35
CA GLN A 413 -7.89 -12.33 -17.41
C GLN A 413 -7.38 -12.24 -15.97
N ASP A 414 -8.25 -11.80 -15.07
CA ASP A 414 -8.03 -11.94 -13.63
C ASP A 414 -8.15 -13.41 -13.19
N LEU A 415 -7.59 -13.71 -12.03
CA LEU A 415 -7.80 -14.97 -11.33
C LEU A 415 -8.51 -14.72 -10.00
N GLY A 416 -9.81 -14.42 -10.06
CA GLY A 416 -10.66 -14.30 -8.86
C GLY A 416 -10.27 -13.12 -7.96
N GLY A 417 -9.80 -12.03 -8.56
CA GLY A 417 -9.33 -10.84 -7.86
C GLY A 417 -7.92 -10.93 -7.28
N MET A 418 -7.25 -12.10 -7.30
CA MET A 418 -5.86 -12.24 -6.85
C MET A 418 -4.91 -11.66 -7.89
N ASP A 419 -4.54 -10.41 -7.69
CA ASP A 419 -3.66 -9.66 -8.60
C ASP A 419 -2.26 -10.27 -8.68
N ASP A 420 -1.72 -10.76 -7.57
CA ASP A 420 -0.35 -11.25 -7.47
C ASP A 420 -0.13 -12.50 -8.32
N ILE A 421 -1.06 -13.46 -8.22
CA ILE A 421 -1.07 -14.66 -9.06
C ILE A 421 -1.42 -14.27 -10.51
N SER A 422 -2.36 -13.35 -10.72
CA SER A 422 -2.75 -12.91 -12.07
C SER A 422 -1.57 -12.29 -12.82
N VAL A 423 -0.83 -11.37 -12.19
CA VAL A 423 0.37 -10.74 -12.74
C VAL A 423 1.43 -11.79 -13.05
N ALA A 424 1.69 -12.74 -12.15
CA ALA A 424 2.64 -13.82 -12.41
C ALA A 424 2.24 -14.65 -13.64
N LEU A 425 0.96 -15.00 -13.79
CA LEU A 425 0.47 -15.71 -14.98
C LEU A 425 0.63 -14.87 -16.25
N TRP A 426 0.34 -13.57 -16.20
CA TRP A 426 0.55 -12.68 -17.35
C TRP A 426 2.03 -12.60 -17.74
N MET A 427 2.93 -12.50 -16.76
CA MET A 427 4.38 -12.50 -16.98
C MET A 427 4.86 -13.83 -17.58
N LEU A 428 4.31 -14.96 -17.14
CA LEU A 428 4.62 -16.28 -17.69
C LEU A 428 4.23 -16.44 -19.16
N THR A 429 3.18 -15.74 -19.64
CA THR A 429 2.87 -15.73 -21.09
C THR A 429 4.00 -15.14 -21.94
N ARG A 430 4.88 -14.33 -21.31
CA ARG A 430 6.10 -13.81 -21.92
C ARG A 430 7.34 -14.62 -21.57
N GLN A 431 7.28 -15.68 -20.78
CA GLN A 431 8.45 -16.36 -20.18
C GLN A 431 9.26 -15.46 -19.24
N VAL A 432 8.58 -14.57 -18.52
CA VAL A 432 9.18 -13.78 -17.43
C VAL A 432 8.86 -14.50 -16.12
N HIS A 433 9.88 -14.76 -15.32
CA HIS A 433 9.77 -15.39 -14.00
C HIS A 433 10.08 -14.38 -12.90
N PRO A 434 9.40 -14.44 -11.75
CA PRO A 434 9.70 -13.51 -10.66
C PRO A 434 11.07 -13.80 -10.05
N THR A 435 11.78 -12.75 -9.69
CA THR A 435 13.02 -12.80 -8.92
C THR A 435 12.75 -12.46 -7.46
N HIS A 436 13.22 -13.29 -6.54
CA HIS A 436 13.08 -13.01 -5.11
C HIS A 436 14.01 -11.86 -4.69
N ARG A 437 13.44 -10.87 -4.00
CA ARG A 437 14.18 -9.77 -3.37
C ARG A 437 14.14 -9.87 -1.84
N ILE A 438 15.32 -9.88 -1.25
CA ILE A 438 15.53 -9.84 0.20
C ILE A 438 15.21 -8.43 0.75
N GLY A 439 14.74 -8.37 2.00
CA GLY A 439 14.40 -7.12 2.68
C GLY A 439 12.95 -6.66 2.44
N LEU A 440 12.14 -7.47 1.75
CA LEU A 440 10.72 -7.28 1.61
C LEU A 440 9.98 -8.23 2.56
N GLN A 441 9.22 -7.69 3.51
CA GLN A 441 8.50 -8.49 4.49
C GLN A 441 7.11 -7.90 4.79
N HIS A 442 6.23 -8.75 5.31
CA HIS A 442 4.90 -8.40 5.81
C HIS A 442 4.72 -8.96 7.23
N LEU A 443 4.08 -8.21 8.13
CA LEU A 443 4.03 -8.54 9.57
C LEU A 443 3.27 -9.85 9.89
N ARG A 444 2.39 -10.31 9.00
CA ARG A 444 1.73 -11.62 9.20
C ARG A 444 2.70 -12.80 9.04
N SER A 445 3.79 -12.65 8.29
CA SER A 445 4.74 -13.73 8.04
C SER A 445 5.86 -13.87 9.08
N GLY A 446 6.17 -12.82 9.84
CA GLY A 446 7.26 -12.89 10.82
C GLY A 446 7.44 -11.60 11.62
N PRO A 447 8.36 -11.62 12.61
CA PRO A 447 8.66 -10.46 13.45
C PRO A 447 9.34 -9.34 12.63
N CYS A 448 9.20 -8.10 13.07
CA CYS A 448 9.90 -6.96 12.47
C CYS A 448 11.43 -7.16 12.55
N LYS A 449 12.17 -6.85 11.47
CA LYS A 449 13.64 -6.87 11.41
C LYS A 449 14.20 -5.50 11.03
N ASN A 450 15.40 -5.19 11.53
CA ASN A 450 15.99 -3.86 11.37
C ASN A 450 16.58 -3.57 9.98
N ASP A 451 16.83 -4.61 9.19
CA ASP A 451 17.42 -4.56 7.85
C ASP A 451 16.38 -4.50 6.71
N LEU A 452 15.10 -4.33 7.05
CA LEU A 452 14.00 -4.30 6.07
C LEU A 452 14.02 -3.03 5.22
N ILE A 453 13.72 -3.22 3.93
CA ILE A 453 13.50 -2.17 2.93
C ILE A 453 12.00 -1.85 2.84
N THR A 454 11.16 -2.88 2.95
CA THR A 454 9.71 -2.71 3.01
C THR A 454 9.11 -3.53 4.14
N LEU A 455 8.11 -2.96 4.81
CA LEU A 455 7.29 -3.66 5.80
C LEU A 455 5.82 -3.36 5.55
N SER A 456 5.02 -4.37 5.23
CA SER A 456 3.56 -4.26 5.03
C SER A 456 2.75 -4.93 6.14
N ASP A 457 1.42 -4.97 5.99
CA ASP A 457 0.46 -5.29 7.05
C ASP A 457 0.52 -4.30 8.23
N LEU A 458 0.88 -3.03 7.98
CA LEU A 458 1.00 -2.00 9.01
C LEU A 458 -0.32 -1.28 9.28
N SER A 459 -0.49 -0.73 10.48
CA SER A 459 -1.48 0.31 10.75
C SER A 459 -1.00 1.67 10.23
N ALA A 460 -1.92 2.61 10.00
CA ALA A 460 -1.56 3.96 9.56
C ALA A 460 -0.67 4.68 10.59
N SER A 461 -0.88 4.42 11.89
CA SER A 461 0.01 4.89 12.95
C SER A 461 1.42 4.28 12.85
N ALA A 462 1.54 2.98 12.56
CA ALA A 462 2.83 2.31 12.48
C ALA A 462 3.68 2.77 11.30
N ILE A 463 3.07 3.06 10.14
CA ILE A 463 3.77 3.67 9.00
C ILE A 463 4.54 4.94 9.44
N ARG A 464 3.89 5.79 10.24
CA ARG A 464 4.49 7.02 10.79
C ARG A 464 5.54 6.78 11.87
N ILE A 465 5.31 5.78 12.73
CA ILE A 465 6.29 5.39 13.77
C ILE A 465 7.58 4.89 13.11
N VAL A 466 7.46 3.97 12.15
CA VAL A 466 8.60 3.46 11.36
C VAL A 466 9.32 4.61 10.66
N HIS A 467 8.59 5.53 10.03
CA HIS A 467 9.19 6.70 9.42
C HIS A 467 10.00 7.54 10.40
N THR A 468 9.44 7.80 11.58
CA THR A 468 10.10 8.58 12.63
C THR A 468 11.37 7.88 13.11
N ASN A 469 11.33 6.56 13.29
CA ASN A 469 12.53 5.79 13.64
C ASN A 469 13.63 5.98 12.60
N VAL A 470 13.29 5.84 11.31
CA VAL A 470 14.24 6.02 10.19
C VAL A 470 14.81 7.44 10.15
N LEU A 471 13.96 8.46 10.24
CA LEU A 471 14.39 9.87 10.23
C LEU A 471 15.28 10.23 11.42
N THR A 472 14.99 9.67 12.60
CA THR A 472 15.73 9.92 13.84
C THR A 472 16.89 8.95 14.07
N GLN A 473 17.26 8.17 13.05
CA GLN A 473 18.36 7.20 13.09
C GLN A 473 18.25 6.17 14.22
N ARG A 474 17.03 5.84 14.63
CA ARG A 474 16.77 4.67 15.49
C ARG A 474 16.67 3.42 14.63
N ASP A 475 16.75 2.28 15.30
CA ASP A 475 16.42 0.98 14.72
C ASP A 475 15.04 1.02 14.04
N PHE A 476 14.93 0.43 12.85
CA PHE A 476 13.69 0.41 12.06
C PHE A 476 12.50 -0.12 12.89
N CYS A 477 12.74 -1.17 13.67
CA CYS A 477 11.75 -1.81 14.55
C CYS A 477 11.73 -1.25 15.97
N HIS A 478 12.34 -0.09 16.23
CA HIS A 478 12.35 0.51 17.55
C HIS A 478 10.91 0.75 18.06
N GLY A 479 10.59 0.20 19.23
CA GLY A 479 9.26 0.29 19.81
C GLY A 479 8.20 -0.58 19.13
N PHE A 480 8.62 -1.62 18.40
CA PHE A 480 7.73 -2.58 17.75
C PHE A 480 6.80 -3.26 18.78
N ASP A 481 5.49 -3.09 18.57
CA ASP A 481 4.45 -3.88 19.23
C ASP A 481 3.56 -4.45 18.12
N ARG A 482 3.55 -5.78 17.98
CA ARG A 482 2.84 -6.46 16.88
C ARG A 482 1.38 -6.08 16.78
N TYR A 483 0.69 -5.89 17.90
CA TYR A 483 -0.76 -5.66 17.92
C TYR A 483 -1.13 -4.23 17.58
N VAL A 484 -0.30 -3.27 18.00
CA VAL A 484 -0.47 -1.86 17.65
C VAL A 484 -0.03 -1.61 16.21
N TRP A 485 1.04 -2.30 15.78
CA TRP A 485 1.61 -2.08 14.46
C TRP A 485 0.89 -2.82 13.34
N MET A 486 0.23 -3.94 13.62
CA MET A 486 -0.46 -4.71 12.60
C MET A 486 -1.76 -4.02 12.17
N GLY A 487 -1.89 -3.75 10.88
CA GLY A 487 -3.13 -3.28 10.28
C GLY A 487 -4.26 -4.28 10.51
N ARG A 488 -5.44 -3.80 10.90
CA ARG A 488 -6.63 -4.64 10.89
C ARG A 488 -6.93 -4.97 9.43
N ASN A 489 -7.31 -6.22 9.15
CA ASN A 489 -7.86 -6.52 7.83
C ASN A 489 -9.03 -5.57 7.60
N ALA A 490 -8.95 -4.76 6.55
CA ALA A 490 -10.13 -4.14 5.96
C ALA A 490 -11.16 -5.25 5.75
N GLY A 491 -12.42 -4.96 6.04
CA GLY A 491 -13.50 -5.93 6.22
C GLY A 491 -13.54 -7.03 5.15
N GLU A 492 -14.13 -8.17 5.54
CA GLU A 492 -14.43 -9.29 4.64
C GLU A 492 -14.95 -8.78 3.29
N PRO A 493 -14.56 -9.43 2.17
CA PRO A 493 -15.15 -9.11 0.88
C PRO A 493 -16.67 -9.20 1.00
N THR A 494 -17.34 -8.06 0.93
CA THR A 494 -18.80 -8.04 0.94
C THR A 494 -19.27 -8.66 -0.38
N ARG A 495 -19.71 -9.92 -0.32
CA ARG A 495 -20.38 -10.57 -1.45
C ARG A 495 -21.75 -9.90 -1.62
N GLY A 496 -21.87 -9.00 -2.58
CA GLY A 496 -23.10 -8.30 -2.87
C GLY A 496 -22.98 -7.40 -4.09
N SER A 497 -24.12 -7.00 -4.65
CA SER A 497 -24.15 -5.98 -5.70
C SER A 497 -23.70 -4.64 -5.13
N SER A 498 -22.60 -4.11 -5.64
CA SER A 498 -22.07 -2.80 -5.30
C SER A 498 -22.49 -1.79 -6.36
N TRP A 499 -22.97 -0.61 -5.94
CA TRP A 499 -23.40 0.44 -6.85
C TRP A 499 -22.33 1.53 -6.93
N PRO A 500 -22.05 2.12 -8.12
CA PRO A 500 -21.13 3.24 -8.23
C PRO A 500 -21.59 4.43 -7.38
N LEU A 501 -20.68 4.99 -6.58
CA LEU A 501 -20.91 6.22 -5.82
C LEU A 501 -20.68 7.43 -6.75
N VAL A 502 -21.66 7.73 -7.58
CA VAL A 502 -21.59 8.84 -8.55
C VAL A 502 -22.80 9.74 -8.36
N PHE A 503 -22.56 11.03 -8.15
CA PHE A 503 -23.60 12.05 -8.10
C PHE A 503 -23.58 12.92 -9.37
N PRO A 504 -24.77 13.30 -9.90
CA PRO A 504 -24.84 14.25 -10.99
C PRO A 504 -24.28 15.60 -10.54
N ARG A 505 -23.56 16.26 -11.44
CA ARG A 505 -23.06 17.61 -11.17
C ARG A 505 -24.21 18.61 -11.16
N GLU A 506 -24.11 19.57 -10.25
CA GLU A 506 -25.03 20.70 -10.16
C GLU A 506 -24.37 21.97 -10.67
N ASP A 507 -25.16 22.83 -11.31
CA ASP A 507 -24.70 24.15 -11.69
C ASP A 507 -24.67 25.08 -10.48
N LEU A 508 -23.49 25.63 -10.21
CA LEU A 508 -23.34 26.67 -9.19
C LEU A 508 -24.06 27.95 -9.59
N GLN A 509 -24.90 28.44 -8.68
CA GLN A 509 -25.53 29.75 -8.76
C GLN A 509 -24.63 30.75 -8.03
N LEU A 510 -24.39 31.89 -8.69
CA LEU A 510 -23.59 32.99 -8.16
C LEU A 510 -24.50 34.21 -8.06
N ASP A 511 -24.53 34.86 -6.91
CA ASP A 511 -25.20 36.14 -6.70
C ASP A 511 -24.19 37.15 -6.16
N ILE A 512 -24.09 38.32 -6.80
CA ILE A 512 -23.09 39.32 -6.46
C ILE A 512 -23.79 40.58 -5.96
N SER A 513 -23.48 40.96 -4.73
CA SER A 513 -23.98 42.18 -4.11
C SER A 513 -22.82 43.04 -3.62
N PHE A 514 -23.07 44.34 -3.48
CA PHE A 514 -22.11 45.25 -2.87
C PHE A 514 -22.77 46.15 -1.84
N SER A 515 -21.99 46.51 -0.82
CA SER A 515 -22.39 47.46 0.21
C SER A 515 -21.33 48.55 0.35
N LYS A 516 -21.78 49.78 0.58
CA LYS A 516 -20.93 50.94 0.85
C LYS A 516 -20.70 51.03 2.35
N LEU A 517 -19.46 50.99 2.80
CA LEU A 517 -19.15 51.19 4.22
C LEU A 517 -19.31 52.69 4.54
N GLU A 518 -20.11 53.04 5.54
CA GLU A 518 -20.41 54.46 5.86
C GLU A 518 -19.16 55.26 6.28
N SER A 519 -18.08 54.59 6.70
CA SER A 519 -16.83 55.19 7.19
C SER A 519 -15.66 55.20 6.20
N ALA A 520 -15.77 54.56 5.03
CA ALA A 520 -14.70 54.48 4.04
C ALA A 520 -15.25 54.65 2.62
N ARG A 521 -14.49 55.25 1.69
CA ARG A 521 -14.84 55.25 0.24
C ARG A 521 -14.66 53.87 -0.41
N GLU A 522 -14.81 52.79 0.37
CA GLU A 522 -14.56 51.42 -0.05
C GLU A 522 -15.86 50.63 -0.16
N PHE A 523 -16.02 49.95 -1.29
CA PHE A 523 -17.11 49.02 -1.55
C PHE A 523 -16.70 47.62 -1.13
N HIS A 524 -17.51 46.97 -0.30
CA HIS A 524 -17.38 45.55 -0.01
C HIS A 524 -18.24 44.76 -0.99
N PHE A 525 -17.64 43.76 -1.61
CA PHE A 525 -18.37 42.84 -2.49
C PHE A 525 -18.59 41.55 -1.76
N THR A 526 -19.82 41.04 -1.88
CA THR A 526 -20.19 39.73 -1.37
C THR A 526 -20.68 38.90 -2.55
N THR A 527 -19.95 37.83 -2.85
CA THR A 527 -20.41 36.79 -3.76
C THR A 527 -21.04 35.68 -2.94
N THR A 528 -22.32 35.42 -3.14
CA THR A 528 -23.01 34.25 -2.61
C THR A 528 -22.92 33.12 -3.63
N ILE A 529 -22.38 31.97 -3.24
CA ILE A 529 -22.29 30.77 -4.09
C ILE A 529 -23.22 29.72 -3.50
N SER A 530 -24.13 29.16 -4.30
CA SER A 530 -25.06 28.10 -3.87
C SER A 530 -25.24 27.03 -4.95
N SER A 531 -25.83 25.89 -4.57
CA SER A 531 -26.31 24.86 -5.49
C SER A 531 -27.74 24.45 -5.10
N PRO A 532 -28.50 23.76 -5.97
CA PRO A 532 -29.83 23.24 -5.63
C PRO A 532 -29.88 22.42 -4.33
N THR A 533 -28.78 21.75 -3.97
CA THR A 533 -28.71 20.89 -2.77
C THR A 533 -27.93 21.48 -1.61
N HIS A 534 -27.29 22.64 -1.79
CA HIS A 534 -26.43 23.25 -0.78
C HIS A 534 -26.80 24.71 -0.49
N ALA A 535 -26.85 25.03 0.80
CA ALA A 535 -27.02 26.40 1.24
C ALA A 535 -25.88 27.31 0.74
N GLY A 536 -26.21 28.56 0.44
CA GLY A 536 -25.25 29.50 -0.11
C GLY A 536 -24.17 29.92 0.89
N ILE A 537 -22.91 29.90 0.47
CA ILE A 537 -21.81 30.52 1.23
C ILE A 537 -21.59 31.95 0.77
N LYS A 538 -21.18 32.83 1.67
CA LYS A 538 -20.85 34.23 1.35
C LYS A 538 -19.34 34.43 1.36
N VAL A 539 -18.79 34.84 0.23
CA VAL A 539 -17.37 35.19 0.08
C VAL A 539 -17.27 36.71 -0.05
N GLN A 540 -16.68 37.35 0.96
CA GLN A 540 -16.48 38.79 0.99
C GLN A 540 -15.09 39.17 0.50
N TYR A 541 -15.01 40.24 -0.28
CA TYR A 541 -13.75 40.76 -0.80
C TYR A 541 -13.76 42.27 -1.02
N LEU A 542 -12.54 42.81 -1.07
CA LEU A 542 -12.26 44.19 -1.48
C LEU A 542 -11.71 44.15 -2.91
N PRO A 543 -12.10 45.10 -3.78
CA PRO A 543 -11.69 45.10 -5.18
C PRO A 543 -10.18 45.06 -5.36
N HIS A 544 -9.40 45.63 -4.44
CA HIS A 544 -7.99 45.95 -4.62
C HIS A 544 -7.02 44.74 -4.61
N SER A 545 -7.49 43.50 -4.75
CA SER A 545 -6.65 42.30 -4.63
C SER A 545 -6.79 41.33 -5.80
N GLU A 546 -5.69 41.03 -6.50
CA GLU A 546 -5.55 39.88 -7.41
C GLU A 546 -5.88 38.53 -6.73
N GLN A 547 -5.97 38.53 -5.39
CA GLN A 547 -6.33 37.37 -4.58
C GLN A 547 -7.81 37.01 -4.67
N PHE A 548 -8.68 37.88 -5.22
CA PHE A 548 -10.12 37.62 -5.24
C PHE A 548 -10.49 36.32 -5.95
N PHE A 549 -10.12 36.16 -7.23
CA PHE A 549 -10.50 34.96 -7.98
C PHE A 549 -9.88 33.69 -7.41
N ARG A 550 -8.66 33.78 -6.87
CA ARG A 550 -8.01 32.65 -6.18
C ARG A 550 -8.79 32.25 -4.93
N ARG A 551 -9.12 33.23 -4.08
CA ARG A 551 -9.90 33.02 -2.86
C ARG A 551 -11.29 32.49 -3.18
N LEU A 552 -11.97 33.08 -4.17
CA LEU A 552 -13.27 32.62 -4.61
C LEU A 552 -13.20 31.19 -5.13
N CYS A 553 -12.23 30.87 -5.99
CA CYS A 553 -12.02 29.50 -6.47
C CYS A 553 -11.79 28.52 -5.32
N ALA A 554 -10.90 28.85 -4.38
CA ALA A 554 -10.61 28.00 -3.23
C ALA A 554 -11.85 27.77 -2.36
N GLN A 555 -12.63 28.82 -2.08
CA GLN A 555 -13.86 28.71 -1.30
C GLN A 555 -14.95 27.91 -2.04
N SER A 556 -15.10 28.10 -3.36
CA SER A 556 -16.02 27.31 -4.17
C SER A 556 -15.65 25.83 -4.14
N ARG A 557 -14.37 25.50 -4.33
CA ARG A 557 -13.89 24.11 -4.32
C ARG A 557 -14.01 23.42 -2.97
N LEU A 558 -13.76 24.18 -1.90
CA LEU A 558 -13.83 23.67 -0.53
C LEU A 558 -15.26 23.29 -0.13
N ASN A 559 -16.23 24.13 -0.50
CA ASN A 559 -17.62 23.98 -0.07
C ASN A 559 -18.53 23.28 -1.09
N PHE A 560 -18.08 23.21 -2.35
CA PHE A 560 -18.79 22.56 -3.46
C PHE A 560 -17.82 21.66 -4.25
N PRO A 561 -17.13 20.71 -3.59
CA PRO A 561 -16.18 19.82 -4.24
C PRO A 561 -16.89 18.96 -5.30
N GLY A 562 -16.19 18.65 -6.40
CA GLY A 562 -16.76 17.92 -7.54
C GLY A 562 -17.66 18.75 -8.47
N PHE A 563 -18.18 19.90 -8.01
CA PHE A 563 -18.99 20.82 -8.83
C PHE A 563 -18.18 21.88 -9.58
N VAL A 564 -16.96 22.19 -9.12
CA VAL A 564 -16.06 23.18 -9.75
C VAL A 564 -15.01 22.49 -10.63
N ARG A 565 -15.04 22.70 -11.96
CA ARG A 565 -14.06 22.05 -12.85
C ARG A 565 -12.70 22.73 -12.81
N SER A 566 -12.66 24.04 -12.97
CA SER A 566 -11.42 24.83 -12.99
C SER A 566 -11.65 26.17 -12.30
N CYS A 567 -10.58 26.85 -11.92
CA CYS A 567 -10.72 28.22 -11.44
C CYS A 567 -11.18 29.15 -12.57
N GLU A 568 -10.81 28.84 -13.82
CA GLU A 568 -11.27 29.56 -15.02
C GLU A 568 -12.79 29.55 -15.18
N GLU A 569 -13.46 28.42 -14.89
CA GLU A 569 -14.93 28.34 -14.92
C GLU A 569 -15.57 29.33 -13.94
N ILE A 570 -15.03 29.45 -12.73
CA ILE A 570 -15.51 30.37 -11.71
C ILE A 570 -15.29 31.82 -12.16
N VAL A 571 -14.12 32.13 -12.70
CA VAL A 571 -13.80 33.46 -13.24
C VAL A 571 -14.80 33.85 -14.34
N ALA A 572 -15.03 32.96 -15.31
CA ALA A 572 -15.95 33.20 -16.42
C ALA A 572 -17.38 33.46 -15.92
N LYS A 573 -17.90 32.62 -15.01
CA LYS A 573 -19.24 32.80 -14.43
C LYS A 573 -19.38 34.12 -13.67
N VAL A 574 -18.36 34.54 -12.92
CA VAL A 574 -18.37 35.82 -12.21
C VAL A 574 -18.37 36.99 -13.17
N CYS A 575 -17.49 36.96 -14.18
CA CYS A 575 -17.42 38.03 -15.19
C CYS A 575 -18.74 38.20 -15.94
N LEU A 576 -19.37 37.09 -16.36
CA LEU A 576 -20.67 37.11 -17.03
C LEU A 576 -21.77 37.72 -16.14
N ASN A 577 -21.79 37.38 -14.86
CA ASN A 577 -22.77 37.90 -13.91
C ASN A 577 -22.58 39.41 -13.68
N LEU A 578 -21.33 39.87 -13.50
CA LEU A 578 -21.00 41.29 -13.38
C LEU A 578 -21.44 42.09 -14.61
N GLN A 579 -21.20 41.57 -15.82
CA GLN A 579 -21.66 42.20 -17.05
C GLN A 579 -23.19 42.27 -17.13
N THR A 580 -23.88 41.21 -16.72
CA THR A 580 -25.35 41.17 -16.69
C THR A 580 -25.92 42.21 -15.72
N LEU A 581 -25.32 42.35 -14.53
CA LEU A 581 -25.71 43.35 -13.54
C LEU A 581 -25.45 44.79 -14.03
N TYR A 582 -24.31 45.03 -14.67
CA TYR A 582 -23.99 46.32 -15.29
C TYR A 582 -25.02 46.69 -16.37
N MET A 583 -25.34 45.76 -17.28
CA MET A 583 -26.34 45.96 -18.33
C MET A 583 -27.73 46.22 -17.74
N TYR A 584 -28.15 45.45 -16.73
CA TYR A 584 -29.43 45.64 -16.07
C TYR A 584 -29.54 47.04 -15.42
N ASP A 585 -28.55 47.45 -14.61
CA ASP A 585 -28.59 48.73 -13.90
C ASP A 585 -28.43 49.93 -14.85
N SER A 586 -27.69 49.78 -15.97
CA SER A 586 -27.54 50.83 -16.99
C SER A 586 -28.81 51.05 -17.81
N VAL A 587 -29.58 49.99 -18.08
CA VAL A 587 -30.83 50.06 -18.87
C VAL A 587 -32.04 50.40 -17.98
N ALA A 588 -32.07 49.91 -16.74
CA ALA A 588 -33.20 50.07 -15.82
C ALA A 588 -33.29 51.46 -15.16
N GLY A 589 -32.40 52.40 -15.47
CA GLY A 589 -32.37 53.73 -14.85
C GLY A 589 -32.06 53.71 -13.36
N ALA A 590 -31.32 52.69 -12.89
CA ALA A 590 -30.79 52.66 -11.53
C ALA A 590 -29.85 53.87 -11.30
N SER A 591 -29.58 54.24 -10.04
CA SER A 591 -28.75 55.41 -9.75
C SER A 591 -27.42 55.33 -10.51
N GLU A 592 -27.02 56.43 -11.15
CA GLU A 592 -25.79 56.52 -11.97
C GLU A 592 -24.55 56.02 -11.21
N SER A 593 -24.53 56.19 -9.89
CA SER A 593 -23.54 55.66 -8.95
C SER A 593 -23.42 54.13 -8.91
N ARG A 594 -24.51 53.40 -9.16
CA ARG A 594 -24.59 51.93 -9.10
C ARG A 594 -24.02 51.30 -10.37
N ALA A 595 -24.43 51.82 -11.53
CA ALA A 595 -23.89 51.41 -12.83
C ALA A 595 -22.39 51.76 -12.96
N LEU A 596 -21.97 52.95 -12.50
CA LEU A 596 -20.55 53.31 -12.40
C LEU A 596 -19.77 52.35 -11.50
N GLY A 597 -20.35 51.94 -10.37
CA GLY A 597 -19.78 50.94 -9.47
C GLY A 597 -19.46 49.63 -10.18
N TRP A 598 -20.43 49.08 -10.93
CA TRP A 598 -20.24 47.86 -11.72
C TRP A 598 -19.16 48.01 -12.80
N GLY A 599 -19.16 49.12 -13.55
CA GLY A 599 -18.16 49.38 -14.59
C GLY A 599 -16.72 49.41 -14.07
N HIS A 600 -16.50 50.06 -12.92
CA HIS A 600 -15.18 50.10 -12.28
C HIS A 600 -14.67 48.70 -11.90
N ILE A 601 -15.55 47.79 -11.45
CA ILE A 601 -15.17 46.43 -11.05
C ILE A 601 -14.86 45.57 -12.27
N ILE A 602 -15.67 45.65 -13.33
CA ILE A 602 -15.44 44.91 -14.57
C ILE A 602 -14.06 45.24 -15.13
N GLN A 603 -13.72 46.53 -15.17
CA GLN A 603 -12.42 47.00 -15.65
C GLN A 603 -11.29 46.52 -14.73
N TYR A 604 -11.49 46.57 -13.40
CA TYR A 604 -10.48 46.16 -12.43
C TYR A 604 -10.22 44.64 -12.44
N LEU A 605 -11.28 43.83 -12.51
CA LEU A 605 -11.19 42.37 -12.54
C LEU A 605 -10.87 41.81 -13.94
N HIS A 606 -10.60 42.69 -14.92
CA HIS A 606 -10.33 42.32 -16.31
C HIS A 606 -11.44 41.48 -16.96
N CYS A 607 -12.70 41.71 -16.58
CA CYS A 607 -13.88 41.05 -17.12
C CYS A 607 -14.41 41.71 -18.41
N ASN A 608 -13.55 42.35 -19.20
CA ASN A 608 -13.97 43.04 -20.43
C ASN A 608 -14.38 42.04 -21.53
N GLU A 609 -15.23 42.48 -22.48
CA GLU A 609 -15.86 41.67 -23.55
C GLU A 609 -14.90 40.87 -24.48
N SER A 610 -13.58 40.92 -24.27
CA SER A 610 -12.58 40.23 -25.10
C SER A 610 -12.16 38.84 -24.59
N ASN A 611 -12.72 38.36 -23.47
CA ASN A 611 -12.38 37.06 -22.87
C ASN A 611 -13.58 36.09 -22.72
N SER A 612 -14.71 36.36 -23.39
CA SER A 612 -15.88 35.46 -23.42
C SER A 612 -15.90 34.54 -24.64
#